data_AF-A0A955RZT5-F1
#
_entry.id   AF-A0A955RZT5-F1
#
_cell.length_a   1.000
_cell.length_b   1.000
_cell.length_c   1.000
_cell.angle_alpha   90.00
_cell.angle_beta   90.00
_cell.angle_gamma   90.00
#
_symmetry.space_group_name_H-M   'P 1'
#
loop_
_entity.id
_entity.type
_entity.pdbx_description
1 polymer ?
#
loop_
_entity_poly.entity_id
_entity_poly.type
_entity_poly.pdbx_seq_one_letter_code
_entity_poly.pdbx_strand_id
1 'polypeptide(L)'
;MKRIGIVASRISKGNLALYNIYVVLISFLFSSFIFIIAGATVVFALAILRYVSNEIMLSDFSQQWNNILYLSMISLAVVIGIFTVIAITKNIKIRIRK
;
A
#
# COMPACT_ATOMS: atom_id res chain seq x y z
N MET A 1 17.50 3.01 0.19
CA MET A 1 16.59 4.07 -0.30
C MET A 1 17.24 5.40 -0.71
N LYS A 2 18.57 5.62 -0.63
CA LYS A 2 19.22 6.85 -1.16
C LYS A 2 19.07 7.07 -2.68
N ARG A 3 18.74 6.02 -3.46
CA ARG A 3 18.67 6.08 -4.93
C ARG A 3 17.42 6.79 -5.47
N ILE A 4 16.29 6.75 -4.77
CA ILE A 4 15.04 7.40 -5.22
C ILE A 4 15.23 8.92 -5.30
N GLY A 5 15.85 9.50 -4.28
CA GLY A 5 16.19 10.93 -4.28
C GLY A 5 17.22 11.34 -5.34
N ILE A 6 18.13 10.46 -5.74
CA ILE A 6 19.11 10.78 -6.80
C ILE A 6 18.42 10.84 -8.17
N VAL A 7 17.49 9.93 -8.45
CA VAL A 7 16.72 9.90 -9.71
C VAL A 7 15.75 11.08 -9.78
N ALA A 8 15.01 11.37 -8.71
CA ALA A 8 14.12 12.53 -8.65
C ALA A 8 14.89 13.87 -8.73
N SER A 9 16.12 13.94 -8.20
CA SER A 9 16.99 15.12 -8.32
C SER A 9 17.46 15.33 -9.77
N ARG A 10 17.70 14.27 -10.55
CA ARG A 10 18.05 14.39 -11.97
C ARG A 10 16.85 14.83 -12.82
N ILE A 11 15.64 14.34 -12.52
CA ILE A 11 14.41 14.67 -13.23
C ILE A 11 13.95 16.10 -12.95
N SER A 12 14.05 16.56 -11.69
CA SER A 12 13.53 17.88 -11.29
C SER A 12 14.43 19.07 -11.65
N LYS A 13 15.64 18.86 -12.20
CA LYS A 13 16.61 19.92 -12.55
C LYS A 13 16.81 21.00 -11.46
N GLY A 14 16.60 20.67 -10.18
CA GLY A 14 16.72 21.60 -9.05
C GLY A 14 15.41 22.21 -8.54
N ASN A 15 14.26 21.93 -9.15
CA ASN A 15 12.96 22.37 -8.61
C ASN A 15 12.48 21.42 -7.50
N LEU A 16 12.50 21.95 -6.28
CA LEU A 16 12.19 21.23 -5.05
C LEU A 16 10.72 20.76 -4.98
N ALA A 17 9.79 21.52 -5.59
CA ALA A 17 8.38 21.14 -5.65
C ALA A 17 8.16 19.92 -6.56
N LEU A 18 8.76 19.94 -7.75
CA LEU A 18 8.72 18.80 -8.69
C LEU A 18 9.38 17.56 -8.08
N TYR A 19 10.51 17.73 -7.38
CA TYR A 19 11.16 16.64 -6.66
C TYR A 19 10.22 15.95 -5.66
N ASN A 20 9.55 16.72 -4.80
CA ASN A 20 8.65 16.18 -3.79
C ASN A 20 7.42 15.50 -4.42
N ILE A 21 6.86 16.04 -5.51
CA ILE A 21 5.76 15.41 -6.25
C ILE A 21 6.19 14.04 -6.79
N TYR A 22 7.37 13.94 -7.42
CA TYR A 22 7.85 12.65 -7.93
C TYR A 22 8.10 11.62 -6.82
N VAL A 23 8.65 12.04 -5.68
CA VAL A 23 8.84 11.17 -4.52
C VAL A 23 7.51 10.62 -4.02
N VAL A 24 6.51 11.48 -3.84
CA VAL A 24 5.16 11.06 -3.41
C VAL A 24 4.52 10.13 -4.43
N LEU A 25 4.59 10.48 -5.72
CA LEU A 25 4.02 9.68 -6.80
C LEU A 25 4.64 8.27 -6.86
N ILE A 26 5.97 8.16 -6.81
CA ILE A 26 6.67 6.87 -6.85
C ILE A 26 6.36 6.04 -5.60
N SER A 27 6.38 6.66 -4.42
CA SER A 27 5.99 5.99 -3.17
C SER A 27 4.55 5.49 -3.22
N PHE A 28 3.64 6.28 -3.79
CA PHE A 28 2.24 5.90 -3.95
C PHE A 28 2.06 4.76 -4.95
N LEU A 29 2.71 4.80 -6.13
CA LEU A 29 2.64 3.70 -7.10
C LEU A 29 3.12 2.38 -6.48
N PHE A 30 4.26 2.41 -5.78
CA PHE A 30 4.83 1.21 -5.18
C PHE A 30 3.95 0.66 -4.06
N SER A 31 3.42 1.55 -3.23
CA SER A 31 2.48 1.22 -2.16
C SER A 31 1.18 0.60 -2.70
N SER A 32 0.60 1.20 -3.74
CA SER A 32 -0.59 0.68 -4.41
C SER A 32 -0.35 -0.67 -5.06
N PHE A 33 0.83 -0.88 -5.66
CA PHE A 33 1.19 -2.17 -6.26
C PHE A 33 1.26 -3.29 -5.22
N ILE A 34 1.92 -3.03 -4.08
CA ILE A 34 1.98 -3.98 -2.97
C ILE A 34 0.57 -4.25 -2.41
N PHE A 35 -0.24 -3.20 -2.26
CA PHE A 35 -1.62 -3.33 -1.78
C PHE A 35 -2.45 -4.25 -2.68
N ILE A 36 -2.35 -4.08 -4.00
CA ILE A 36 -3.08 -4.91 -4.96
C ILE A 36 -2.62 -6.37 -4.90
N ILE A 37 -1.31 -6.62 -4.88
CA ILE A 37 -0.78 -8.00 -4.84
C ILE A 37 -1.19 -8.69 -3.54
N ALA A 38 -0.92 -8.06 -2.39
CA ALA A 38 -1.22 -8.67 -1.10
C ALA A 38 -2.74 -8.79 -0.87
N GLY A 39 -3.52 -7.78 -1.28
CA GLY A 39 -4.98 -7.81 -1.24
C GLY A 39 -5.55 -8.94 -2.11
N ALA A 40 -5.02 -9.14 -3.31
CA ALA A 40 -5.42 -10.26 -4.18
C ALA A 40 -5.15 -11.61 -3.52
N THR A 41 -4.00 -11.78 -2.85
CA THR A 41 -3.70 -13.01 -2.10
C THR A 41 -4.71 -13.26 -0.99
N VAL A 42 -5.09 -12.22 -0.23
CA VAL A 42 -6.08 -12.33 0.86
C VAL A 42 -7.46 -12.70 0.31
N VAL A 43 -7.92 -12.04 -0.76
CA VAL A 43 -9.20 -12.35 -1.40
C VAL A 43 -9.19 -13.78 -1.93
N PHE A 44 -8.11 -14.20 -2.57
CA PHE A 44 -7.98 -15.56 -3.10
C PHE A 44 -8.02 -16.62 -2.00
N ALA A 45 -7.30 -16.40 -0.88
CA ALA A 45 -7.34 -17.28 0.28
C ALA A 45 -8.75 -17.38 0.88
N LEU A 46 -9.44 -16.25 1.04
CA LEU A 46 -10.82 -16.23 1.53
C LEU A 46 -11.80 -16.90 0.56
N ALA A 47 -11.58 -16.79 -0.76
CA ALA A 47 -12.39 -17.46 -1.76
C ALA A 47 -12.26 -18.99 -1.67
N ILE A 48 -11.03 -19.50 -1.51
CA ILE A 48 -10.79 -20.93 -1.30
C ILE A 48 -11.42 -21.40 0.01
N LEU A 49 -11.21 -20.67 1.11
CA LEU A 49 -11.80 -21.01 2.40
C LEU A 49 -13.32 -21.02 2.35
N ARG A 50 -13.94 -20.06 1.66
CA ARG A 50 -15.39 -20.02 1.45
C ARG A 50 -15.86 -21.22 0.64
N TYR A 51 -15.15 -21.59 -0.43
CA TYR A 51 -15.49 -22.75 -1.25
C TYR A 51 -15.45 -24.04 -0.42
N VAL A 52 -14.34 -24.27 0.28
CA VAL A 52 -14.15 -25.45 1.16
C VAL A 52 -15.16 -25.47 2.31
N SER A 53 -15.39 -24.33 2.96
CA SER A 53 -16.33 -24.23 4.07
C SER A 53 -17.77 -24.48 3.63
N ASN A 54 -18.16 -24.09 2.43
CA ASN A 54 -19.52 -24.31 1.94
C ASN A 54 -19.79 -25.79 1.62
N GLU A 55 -18.76 -26.55 1.26
CA GLU A 55 -18.89 -28.01 1.06
C GLU A 55 -18.86 -28.80 2.37
N ILE A 56 -18.17 -28.32 3.41
CA ILE A 56 -17.97 -29.07 4.67
C ILE A 56 -18.91 -28.60 5.80
N MET A 57 -19.28 -27.32 5.84
CA MET A 57 -20.13 -26.72 6.86
C MET A 57 -21.35 -26.05 6.24
N LEU A 58 -22.54 -26.67 6.40
CA LEU A 58 -23.84 -26.05 6.09
C LEU A 58 -24.15 -24.91 7.07
N SER A 59 -23.53 -23.75 6.92
CA SER A 59 -23.89 -22.58 7.72
C SER A 59 -23.83 -21.28 6.92
N ASP A 60 -24.91 -20.50 7.00
CA ASP A 60 -25.14 -19.20 6.36
C ASP A 60 -24.26 -18.08 6.94
N PHE A 61 -22.94 -18.20 6.82
CA PHE A 61 -21.95 -17.24 7.35
C PHE A 61 -21.65 -16.05 6.42
N SER A 62 -22.52 -15.74 5.45
CA SER A 62 -22.26 -14.71 4.42
C SER A 62 -21.85 -13.35 4.98
N GLN A 63 -22.44 -12.93 6.11
CA GLN A 63 -22.15 -11.64 6.76
C GLN A 63 -20.82 -11.64 7.52
N GLN A 64 -20.37 -12.77 8.06
CA GLN A 64 -19.10 -12.85 8.80
C GLN A 64 -17.88 -12.83 7.86
N TRP A 65 -17.97 -13.44 6.67
CA TRP A 65 -16.90 -13.42 5.67
C TRP A 65 -16.57 -12.01 5.17
N ASN A 66 -17.60 -11.17 4.96
CA ASN A 66 -17.41 -9.77 4.57
C ASN A 66 -16.71 -8.98 5.68
N ASN A 67 -17.04 -9.22 6.95
CA ASN A 67 -16.36 -8.57 8.08
C ASN A 67 -14.88 -8.98 8.17
N ILE A 68 -14.57 -10.27 7.96
CA ILE A 68 -13.19 -10.77 7.95
C ILE A 68 -12.39 -10.12 6.80
N LEU A 69 -12.98 -10.07 5.60
CA LEU A 69 -12.36 -9.41 4.45
C LEU A 69 -12.13 -7.93 4.75
N TYR A 70 -13.13 -7.22 5.25
CA TYR A 70 -13.03 -5.80 5.58
C TYR A 70 -11.92 -5.52 6.61
N LEU A 71 -11.85 -6.32 7.68
CA LEU A 71 -10.83 -6.19 8.71
C LEU A 71 -9.42 -6.46 8.17
N SER A 72 -9.27 -7.47 7.30
CA SER A 72 -7.99 -7.79 6.66
C SER A 72 -7.51 -6.67 5.73
N MET A 73 -8.41 -6.07 4.96
CA MET A 73 -8.09 -4.96 4.06
C MET A 73 -7.71 -3.69 4.83
N ILE A 74 -8.40 -3.39 5.95
CA ILE A 74 -8.04 -2.28 6.82
C ILE A 74 -6.64 -2.49 7.41
N SER A 75 -6.38 -3.68 7.97
CA SER A 75 -5.07 -3.99 8.56
C SER A 75 -3.95 -3.84 7.53
N LEU A 76 -4.16 -4.36 6.32
CA LEU A 76 -3.22 -4.22 5.21
C LEU A 76 -3.01 -2.75 4.83
N ALA A 77 -4.08 -1.96 4.73
CA ALA A 77 -4.02 -0.54 4.41
C ALA A 77 -3.25 0.26 5.48
N VAL A 78 -3.44 -0.06 6.76
CA VAL A 78 -2.73 0.61 7.86
C VAL A 78 -1.23 0.34 7.78
N VAL A 79 -0.83 -0.92 7.61
CA VAL A 79 0.58 -1.31 7.50
C VAL A 79 1.23 -0.61 6.30
N ILE A 80 0.60 -0.67 5.13
CA ILE A 80 1.10 -0.05 3.91
C ILE A 80 1.14 1.47 4.03
N GLY A 81 0.14 2.08 4.67
CA GLY A 81 0.09 3.51 4.98
C GLY A 81 1.30 3.96 5.81
N ILE A 82 1.62 3.23 6.89
CA ILE A 82 2.79 3.51 7.74
C ILE A 82 4.09 3.45 6.92
N PHE A 83 4.27 2.39 6.12
CA PHE A 83 5.46 2.27 5.27
C PHE A 83 5.56 3.40 4.24
N THR A 84 4.43 3.81 3.68
CA THR A 84 4.35 4.91 2.70
C THR A 84 4.74 6.24 3.34
N VAL A 85 4.20 6.54 4.52
CA VAL A 85 4.54 7.75 5.30
C VAL A 85 6.03 7.76 5.64
N ILE A 86 6.59 6.65 6.12
CA ILE A 86 8.02 6.54 6.42
C ILE A 86 8.88 6.78 5.17
N ALA A 87 8.48 6.21 4.03
CA ALA A 87 9.19 6.38 2.77
C ALA A 87 9.16 7.84 2.29
N ILE A 88 8.02 8.52 2.42
CA ILE A 88 7.86 9.93 2.08
C ILE A 88 8.70 10.79 3.02
N THR A 89 8.59 10.63 4.34
CA THR A 89 9.34 11.43 5.33
C THR A 89 10.85 11.32 5.17
N LYS A 90 11.35 10.13 4.80
CA LYS A 90 12.79 9.92 4.56
C LYS A 90 13.30 10.48 3.24
N ASN A 91 12.42 10.72 2.25
CA ASN A 91 12.84 11.14 0.91
C ASN A 91 12.43 12.58 0.55
N ILE A 92 11.45 13.17 1.25
CA ILE A 92 11.12 14.59 1.10
C ILE A 92 12.34 15.41 1.49
N LYS A 93 12.79 16.27 0.58
CA LYS A 93 13.71 17.35 0.92
C LYS A 93 12.87 18.52 1.38
N ILE A 94 12.98 18.85 2.66
CA ILE A 94 12.40 20.08 3.20
C ILE A 94 13.42 21.18 2.95
N ARG A 95 13.03 22.22 2.20
CA ARG A 95 13.83 23.44 2.08
C ARG A 95 13.77 24.18 3.41
N ILE A 96 14.59 23.77 4.37
CA ILE A 96 14.88 24.61 5.53
C ILE A 96 15.74 25.74 4.98
N ARG A 97 15.12 26.89 4.69
CA ARG A 97 15.85 28.16 4.53
C ARG A 97 16.62 28.37 5.84
N LYS A 98 17.94 28.31 5.77
CA LYS A 98 18.80 29.05 6.68
C LYS A 98 19.65 29.97 5.83
#